data_AF-A0A0G0RVH2-F1
#
_entry.id   AF-A0A0G0RVH2-F1
#
_cell.length_a   1.000
_cell.length_b   1.000
_cell.length_c   1.000
_cell.angle_alpha   90.00
_cell.angle_beta   90.00
_cell.angle_gamma   90.00
#
_symmetry.space_group_name_H-M   'P 1'
#
loop_
_entity.id
_entity.type
_entity.pdbx_description
1 polymer ?
#
loop_
_entity_poly.entity_id
_entity_poly.type
_entity_poly.pdbx_seq_one_letter_code
_entity_poly.pdbx_strand_id
1 'polypeptide(L)'
;MLGKTEITIDTWPGLEPFLEVEGKNEKSVISVVKKLGYDYSKAVFGAVDIKYQIKLGIPPDVINNKTPLISFEHPPKKYFKV
;
A
#
# COMPACT_ATOMS: atom_id res chain seq x y z
N MET A 1 3.92 17.86 -0.01
CA MET A 1 3.79 17.85 -1.48
C MET A 1 5.14 18.13 -2.14
N LEU A 2 5.45 17.44 -3.25
CA LEU A 2 6.58 17.78 -4.12
C LEU A 2 6.04 18.09 -5.52
N GLY A 3 5.89 19.37 -5.85
CA GLY A 3 5.15 19.80 -7.05
C GLY A 3 3.63 19.71 -6.84
N LYS A 4 2.93 18.98 -7.71
CA LYS A 4 1.46 18.73 -7.64
C LYS A 4 1.13 17.28 -7.24
N THR A 5 2.04 16.66 -6.51
CA THR A 5 2.00 15.26 -6.11
C THR A 5 2.10 15.21 -4.59
N GLU A 6 1.20 14.44 -3.99
CA GLU A 6 1.19 14.17 -2.56
C GLU A 6 2.07 12.97 -2.26
N ILE A 7 2.72 13.03 -1.09
CA ILE A 7 3.68 12.03 -0.65
C ILE A 7 3.34 11.76 0.81
N THR A 8 2.99 10.51 1.09
CA THR A 8 2.53 10.07 2.40
C THR A 8 3.32 8.85 2.82
N ILE A 9 3.63 8.76 4.11
CA ILE A 9 4.12 7.52 4.72
C ILE A 9 2.91 6.89 5.39
N ASP A 10 2.39 5.85 4.77
CA ASP A 10 1.24 5.13 5.29
C ASP A 10 1.66 4.09 6.32
N THR A 11 0.83 3.97 7.35
CA THR A 11 0.91 2.89 8.32
C THR A 11 -0.42 2.17 8.34
N TRP A 12 -0.36 0.84 8.20
CA TRP A 12 -1.53 -0.02 8.22
C TRP A 12 -1.31 -1.16 9.21
N PRO A 13 -2.34 -1.60 9.95
CA PRO A 13 -2.18 -2.66 10.94
C PRO A 13 -1.57 -3.93 10.35
N GLY A 14 -0.46 -4.42 10.90
CA GLY A 14 0.18 -5.67 10.45
C GLY A 14 1.03 -5.55 9.18
N LEU A 15 1.24 -4.35 8.64
CA LEU A 15 2.14 -4.09 7.51
C LEU A 15 3.31 -3.20 7.95
N GLU A 16 4.45 -3.31 7.27
CA GLU A 16 5.51 -2.31 7.41
C GLU A 16 5.07 -0.99 6.76
N PRO A 17 5.48 0.18 7.29
CA PRO A 17 5.16 1.46 6.67
C PRO A 17 5.63 1.52 5.22
N PHE A 18 4.86 2.18 4.36
CA PHE A 18 5.21 2.32 2.94
C PHE A 18 4.94 3.73 2.42
N LEU A 19 5.69 4.08 1.37
CA LEU A 19 5.52 5.34 0.65
C LEU A 19 4.32 5.23 -0.30
N GLU A 20 3.38 6.16 -0.17
CA GLU A 20 2.37 6.45 -1.18
C GLU A 20 2.75 7.74 -1.92
N VAL A 21 2.60 7.71 -3.25
CA VAL A 21 2.82 8.87 -4.11
C VAL A 21 1.63 8.99 -5.05
N GLU A 22 0.81 10.01 -4.85
CA GLU A 22 -0.41 10.24 -5.63
C GLU A 22 -0.36 11.58 -6.37
N GLY A 23 -0.94 11.61 -7.56
CA GLY A 23 -0.93 12.81 -8.39
C GLY A 23 -1.91 12.74 -9.55
N LYS A 24 -2.14 13.88 -10.19
CA LYS A 24 -3.13 14.03 -11.27
C LYS A 24 -2.86 13.17 -12.52
N ASN A 25 -1.64 12.68 -12.69
CA ASN A 25 -1.25 11.81 -13.79
C ASN A 25 0.03 11.03 -13.47
N GLU A 26 0.21 9.92 -14.17
CA GLU A 26 1.37 9.03 -14.02
C GLU A 26 2.71 9.74 -14.20
N LYS A 27 2.84 10.64 -15.20
CA LYS A 27 4.10 11.37 -15.45
C LYS A 27 4.57 12.15 -14.21
N SER A 28 3.64 12.76 -13.48
CA SER A 28 3.95 13.48 -12.23
C SER A 28 4.44 12.54 -11.13
N VAL A 29 3.79 11.39 -10.95
CA VAL A 29 4.18 10.35 -9.97
C VAL A 29 5.56 9.80 -10.31
N ILE A 30 5.82 9.41 -11.56
CA ILE A 30 7.13 8.90 -12.01
C ILE A 30 8.25 9.92 -11.73
N SER A 31 8.00 11.21 -11.99
CA SER A 31 8.99 12.26 -11.75
C SER A 31 9.37 12.35 -10.26
N VAL A 32 8.38 12.28 -9.36
CA VAL A 32 8.60 12.32 -7.91
C VAL A 32 9.27 11.05 -7.40
N VAL A 33 8.81 9.87 -7.80
CA VAL A 33 9.40 8.58 -7.43
C VAL A 33 10.89 8.55 -7.80
N LYS A 34 11.26 9.00 -9.01
CA LYS A 34 12.66 9.09 -9.44
C LYS A 34 13.47 10.10 -8.63
N LYS A 35 12.90 11.27 -8.30
CA LYS A 35 13.57 12.28 -7.46
C LYS A 35 13.85 11.78 -6.04
N LEU A 36 12.97 10.92 -5.52
CA LEU A 36 13.13 10.27 -4.22
C LEU A 36 14.10 9.07 -4.27
N GLY A 37 14.64 8.72 -5.45
CA GLY A 37 15.59 7.62 -5.61
C GLY A 37 14.97 6.22 -5.63
N TYR A 38 13.65 6.11 -5.81
CA TYR A 38 12.95 4.83 -5.90
C TYR A 38 12.80 4.35 -7.34
N ASP A 39 12.68 3.03 -7.49
CA ASP A 39 12.45 2.35 -8.76
C ASP A 39 10.94 2.22 -9.03
N TYR A 40 10.45 2.97 -10.02
CA TYR A 40 9.04 2.97 -10.41
C TYR A 40 8.55 1.60 -10.90
N SER A 41 9.43 0.74 -11.42
CA SER A 41 9.02 -0.61 -11.86
C SER A 41 8.57 -1.52 -10.72
N LYS A 42 8.91 -1.15 -9.47
CA LYS A 42 8.49 -1.84 -8.24
C LYS A 42 7.22 -1.23 -7.62
N ALA A 43 6.61 -0.23 -8.26
CA ALA A 43 5.38 0.36 -7.78
C ALA A 43 4.26 -0.69 -7.75
N VAL A 44 3.39 -0.58 -6.74
CA VAL A 44 2.19 -1.41 -6.60
C VAL A 44 1.00 -0.49 -6.76
N PHE A 45 0.05 -0.87 -7.63
CA PHE A 45 -1.15 -0.09 -7.91
C PHE A 45 -2.38 -0.84 -7.36
N GLY A 46 -3.30 -0.10 -6.75
CA GLY A 46 -4.49 -0.64 -6.09
C GLY A 46 -4.65 -0.10 -4.68
N ALA A 47 -5.67 -0.57 -3.96
CA ALA A 47 -5.88 -0.22 -2.56
C ALA A 47 -4.97 -1.05 -1.63
N VAL A 48 -5.08 -0.82 -0.32
CA VAL A 48 -4.23 -1.47 0.70
C VAL A 48 -4.39 -3.00 0.74
N ASP A 49 -5.56 -3.52 0.34
CA ASP A 49 -5.84 -4.95 0.25
C ASP A 49 -4.82 -5.70 -0.61
N ILE A 50 -4.32 -5.08 -1.68
CA ILE A 50 -3.23 -5.61 -2.51
C ILE A 50 -1.91 -5.72 -1.72
N LYS A 51 -1.62 -4.77 -0.82
CA LYS A 51 -0.45 -4.85 0.07
C LYS A 51 -0.59 -6.00 1.06
N TYR A 52 -1.76 -6.19 1.65
CA TYR A 52 -2.05 -7.36 2.51
C TYR A 52 -1.89 -8.68 1.75
N GLN A 53 -2.32 -8.74 0.50
CA GLN A 53 -2.11 -9.92 -0.33
C GLN A 53 -0.63 -10.20 -0.59
N ILE A 54 0.14 -9.20 -1.00
CA ILE A 54 1.57 -9.36 -1.31
C ILE A 54 2.37 -9.75 -0.06
N LYS A 55 2.11 -9.09 1.07
CA LYS A 55 2.90 -9.23 2.29
C LYS A 55 2.49 -10.40 3.17
N LEU A 56 1.18 -10.61 3.31
CA LEU A 56 0.62 -11.60 4.23
C LEU A 56 -0.09 -12.75 3.51
N GLY A 57 -0.28 -12.69 2.19
CA GLY A 57 -0.98 -13.74 1.43
C GLY A 57 -2.50 -13.69 1.58
N ILE A 58 -3.06 -12.64 2.18
CA ILE A 58 -4.50 -12.53 2.43
C ILE A 58 -5.21 -12.08 1.14
N PRO A 59 -6.21 -12.83 0.64
CA PRO A 59 -6.97 -12.40 -0.54
C PRO A 59 -7.71 -11.07 -0.31
N PRO A 60 -7.83 -10.18 -1.32
CA PRO A 60 -8.54 -8.92 -1.19
C PRO A 60 -9.98 -9.04 -0.66
N ASP A 61 -10.72 -10.07 -1.11
CA ASP A 61 -12.08 -10.36 -0.61
C ASP A 61 -12.11 -10.64 0.90
N VAL A 62 -11.06 -11.28 1.43
CA VAL A 62 -10.98 -11.53 2.87
C VAL A 62 -10.80 -10.23 3.64
N ILE A 63 -9.93 -9.33 3.16
CA ILE A 63 -9.73 -8.01 3.77
C ILE A 63 -11.00 -7.17 3.69
N ASN A 64 -11.58 -7.04 2.50
CA ASN A 64 -12.67 -6.10 2.25
C ASN A 64 -14.02 -6.57 2.81
N ASN A 65 -14.29 -7.89 2.80
CA ASN A 65 -15.64 -8.43 3.05
C ASN A 65 -15.72 -9.42 4.22
N LYS A 66 -14.59 -9.96 4.70
CA LYS A 66 -14.56 -11.02 5.73
C LYS A 66 -13.71 -10.67 6.95
N THR A 67 -13.20 -9.45 7.01
CA THR A 67 -12.41 -8.95 8.13
C THR A 67 -13.17 -7.77 8.77
N PRO A 68 -14.08 -8.03 9.73
CA PRO A 68 -14.96 -7.00 10.28
C PRO A 68 -14.23 -5.95 11.13
N LEU A 69 -12.98 -6.22 11.54
CA LEU A 69 -12.16 -5.29 12.31
C LEU A 69 -10.71 -5.35 11.85
N ILE A 70 -10.16 -4.19 11.47
CA ILE A 70 -8.75 -3.98 11.23
C ILE A 70 -8.32 -2.82 12.12
N SER A 71 -7.44 -3.08 13.09
CA SER A 71 -6.89 -2.06 13.99
C SER A 71 -5.47 -2.44 14.41
N PHE A 72 -4.69 -1.50 14.92
CA PHE A 72 -3.32 -1.78 15.35
C PHE A 72 -3.25 -2.78 16.52
N GLU A 73 -4.31 -2.89 17.33
CA GLU A 73 -4.44 -3.91 18.39
C GLU A 73 -4.89 -5.27 17.83
N HIS A 74 -5.63 -5.26 16.71
CA HIS A 74 -6.15 -6.46 16.03
C HIS A 74 -5.69 -6.50 14.56
N PRO A 75 -4.36 -6.59 14.30
CA PRO A 75 -3.85 -6.53 12.94
C PRO A 75 -4.10 -7.85 12.19
N PRO A 76 -4.34 -7.80 10.87
CA PRO A 76 -4.28 -8.97 10.02
C PRO A 76 -2.93 -9.71 10.15
N LYS A 77 -2.96 -11.04 10.09
CA LYS A 77 -1.78 -11.91 10.22
C LYS A 77 -1.59 -12.77 8.97
N LYS A 78 -0.41 -13.37 8.83
CA LYS A 78 -0.05 -14.19 7.66
C LYS A 78 -1.12 -15.26 7.40
N TYR A 79 -1.60 -15.29 6.16
CA TYR A 79 -2.64 -16.18 5.70
C TYR A 79 -2.06 -17.55 5.41
N PHE A 80 -2.38 -18.53 6.24
CA PHE A 80 -2.10 -19.93 5.96
C PHE A 80 -3.32 -20.52 5.26
N LYS A 81 -3.18 -20.90 3.99
CA LYS A 81 -4.16 -21.79 3.36
C LYS A 81 -4.06 -23.13 4.10
N VAL A 82 -5.03 -23.41 4.97
CA VAL A 82 -5.35 -24.77 5.41
C VAL A 82 -5.94 -25.56 4.24
#